data_AF-A0A7X1FL35-F1
#
_entry.id   AF-A0A7X1FL35-F1
#
_cell.length_a   1.000
_cell.length_b   1.000
_cell.length_c   1.000
_cell.angle_alpha   90.00
_cell.angle_beta   90.00
_cell.angle_gamma   90.00
#
_symmetry.space_group_name_H-M   'P 1'
#
loop_
_entity.id
_entity.type
_entity.pdbx_description
1 polymer ?
#
loop_
_entity_poly.entity_id
_entity_poly.type
_entity_poly.pdbx_seq_one_letter_code
_entity_poly.pdbx_strand_id
1 'polypeptide(L)'
;TVLYIASMWVNGITQGLMWRAVNEDGTLTYSFVEGLVASHPGFVVRFAGGVFFLSGMLLMAYNTWRTVRVADSRLALSDARIA
;
A
#
# COMPACT_ATOMS: atom_id res chain seq x y z
N THR A 1 -0.14 3.84 4.45
CA THR A 1 -0.73 4.40 3.22
C THR A 1 0.12 5.50 2.61
N VAL A 2 0.51 6.54 3.37
CA VAL A 2 1.38 7.63 2.87
C VAL A 2 2.71 7.11 2.31
N LEU A 3 3.38 6.17 3.00
CA LEU A 3 4.62 5.55 2.52
C LEU A 3 4.45 4.81 1.18
N TYR A 4 3.29 4.18 0.96
CA TYR A 4 2.98 3.50 -0.29
C TYR A 4 2.80 4.52 -1.43
N ILE A 5 2.03 5.58 -1.19
CA ILE A 5 1.79 6.65 -2.17
C ILE A 5 3.11 7.33 -2.55
N ALA A 6 3.94 7.67 -1.56
CA ALA A 6 5.24 8.28 -1.77
C ALA A 6 6.16 7.38 -2.64
N SER A 7 6.24 6.08 -2.34
CA SER A 7 7.04 5.15 -3.14
C SER A 7 6.56 5.02 -4.60
N MET A 8 5.25 5.08 -4.83
CA MET A 8 4.67 4.97 -6.17
C MET A 8 4.88 6.24 -6.98
N TRP A 9 4.86 7.42 -6.34
CA TRP A 9 5.19 8.68 -7.00
C TRP A 9 6.65 8.72 -7.44
N VAL A 10 7.58 8.34 -6.55
CA VAL A 10 9.01 8.30 -6.88
C VAL A 10 9.27 7.31 -8.02
N ASN A 11 8.77 6.07 -7.93
CA ASN A 11 8.95 5.09 -9.01
C ASN A 11 8.31 5.54 -10.33
N GLY A 12 7.12 6.14 -10.29
CA GLY A 12 6.42 6.59 -11.49
C GLY A 12 7.15 7.72 -12.20
N ILE A 13 7.67 8.70 -11.45
CA ILE A 13 8.46 9.80 -12.01
C ILE A 13 9.78 9.28 -12.60
N THR A 14 10.49 8.40 -11.89
CA THR A 14 11.76 7.82 -12.36
C THR A 14 11.56 6.98 -13.62
N GLN A 15 10.54 6.12 -13.69
CA GLN A 15 10.25 5.33 -14.89
C GLN A 15 9.86 6.22 -16.08
N GLY A 16 9.00 7.22 -15.87
CA GLY A 16 8.59 8.16 -16.93
C GLY A 16 9.75 9.00 -17.47
N LEU A 17 10.67 9.42 -16.60
CA LEU A 17 11.89 10.13 -17.00
C LEU A 17 12.86 9.22 -17.76
N MET A 18 13.08 7.99 -17.29
CA MET A 18 14.03 7.06 -17.92
C MET A 18 13.54 6.55 -19.28
N TRP A 19 12.24 6.31 -19.45
CA TRP A 19 11.68 5.86 -20.74
C TRP A 19 11.61 6.96 -21.81
N ARG A 20 11.67 8.23 -21.40
CA ARG A 20 11.72 9.39 -22.30
C ARG A 20 13.12 10.01 -22.40
N ALA A 21 14.12 9.43 -21.73
CA ALA A 21 15.49 9.93 -21.77
C ALA A 21 16.14 9.55 -23.11
N VAL A 22 16.42 10.57 -23.90
CA VAL A 22 17.10 10.46 -25.20
C VAL A 22 18.37 11.29 -25.12
N ASN A 23 19.50 10.73 -25.54
CA ASN A 23 20.78 11.44 -25.59
C ASN A 23 20.77 12.47 -26.74
N GLU A 24 21.74 13.39 -26.76
CA GLU A 24 21.84 14.43 -27.80
C GLU A 24 22.00 13.86 -29.23
N ASP A 25 22.48 12.62 -29.32
CA ASP A 25 22.64 11.78 -30.52
C ASP A 25 21.37 10.99 -30.90
N GLY A 26 20.24 11.16 -30.19
CA GLY A 26 18.95 10.55 -30.53
C GLY A 26 18.78 9.11 -30.05
N THR A 27 19.80 8.53 -29.41
CA THR A 27 19.76 7.18 -28.83
C THR A 27 19.08 7.19 -27.45
N LEU A 28 18.50 6.05 -27.04
CA LEU A 28 17.92 5.90 -25.70
C LEU A 28 19.02 5.91 -24.63
N THR A 29 18.91 6.81 -23.66
CA THR A 29 19.92 6.96 -22.58
C THR A 29 19.98 5.75 -21.65
N TYR A 30 18.84 5.11 -21.41
CA TYR A 30 18.73 3.99 -20.48
C TYR A 30 18.06 2.79 -21.14
N SER A 31 18.62 1.61 -20.90
CA SER A 31 17.98 0.34 -21.23
C SER A 31 16.81 0.07 -20.29
N PHE A 32 15.85 -0.76 -20.74
CA PHE A 32 14.71 -1.16 -19.91
C PHE A 32 15.14 -1.83 -18.59
N VAL A 33 16.25 -2.57 -18.62
CA VAL A 33 16.80 -3.26 -17.44
C VAL A 33 17.32 -2.25 -16.41
N GLU A 34 17.95 -1.15 -16.83
CA GLU A 34 18.39 -0.09 -15.91
C GLU A 34 17.21 0.62 -15.25
N GLY A 35 16.14 0.88 -16.01
CA GLY A 35 14.89 1.41 -15.45
C GLY A 35 14.26 0.47 -14.41
N LEU A 36 14.38 -0.84 -14.61
CA LEU A 36 13.90 -1.86 -13.66
C LEU A 36 14.72 -1.86 -12.37
N VAL A 37 16.06 -1.82 -12.49
CA VAL A 37 16.97 -1.79 -11.33
C VAL A 37 16.76 -0.51 -10.51
N ALA A 38 16.58 0.64 -11.17
CA ALA A 38 16.29 1.90 -10.51
C ALA A 38 14.95 1.90 -9.75
N SER A 39 13.98 1.08 -10.18
CA SER A 39 12.66 0.95 -9.55
C SER A 39 12.63 0.01 -8.32
N HIS A 40 13.70 -0.77 -8.11
CA HIS A 40 13.78 -1.78 -7.06
C HIS A 40 13.64 -1.21 -5.62
N PRO A 41 14.29 -0.08 -5.26
CA PRO A 41 14.11 0.53 -3.94
C PRO A 41 12.65 0.93 -3.67
N GLY A 42 11.94 1.41 -4.70
CA GLY A 42 10.52 1.75 -4.60
C GLY A 42 9.64 0.54 -4.28
N PHE A 43 9.95 -0.64 -4.82
CA PHE A 43 9.21 -1.86 -4.51
C PHE A 43 9.38 -2.32 -3.06
N VAL A 44 10.58 -2.14 -2.48
CA VAL A 44 10.84 -2.46 -1.07
C VAL A 44 10.06 -1.53 -0.14
N VAL A 45 10.10 -0.22 -0.39
CA VAL A 45 9.34 0.76 0.40
C VAL A 45 7.84 0.52 0.27
N ARG A 46 7.38 0.15 -0.94
CA ARG A 46 5.99 -0.21 -1.19
C ARG A 46 5.55 -1.43 -0.37
N PHE A 47 6.37 -2.47 -0.34
CA PHE A 47 6.12 -3.67 0.47
C PHE A 47 6.05 -3.33 1.96
N ALA A 48 7.03 -2.57 2.48
CA ALA A 48 7.04 -2.13 3.87
C ALA A 48 5.79 -1.31 4.22
N GLY A 49 5.40 -0.36 3.36
CA GLY A 49 4.18 0.42 3.52
C GLY A 49 2.90 -0.42 3.52
N GLY A 50 2.88 -1.52 2.76
CA GLY A 50 1.80 -2.51 2.76
C GLY A 50 1.75 -3.34 4.04
N VAL A 51 2.90 -3.75 4.58
CA VAL A 51 2.99 -4.50 5.84
C VAL A 51 2.41 -3.70 7.01
N PHE A 52 2.73 -2.40 7.11
CA PHE A 52 2.14 -1.53 8.14
C PHE A 52 0.61 -1.37 8.01
N PHE A 53 0.09 -1.39 6.79
CA PHE A 53 -1.36 -1.34 6.57
C PHE A 53 -2.01 -2.68 6.95
N LEU A 54 -1.41 -3.79 6.55
CA LEU A 54 -1.88 -5.13 6.89
C LEU A 54 -1.88 -5.36 8.41
N SER A 55 -0.83 -4.93 9.12
CA SER A 55 -0.81 -5.00 10.59
C SER A 55 -1.95 -4.20 11.22
N GLY A 56 -2.29 -3.03 10.67
CA GLY A 56 -3.45 -2.25 11.10
C GLY A 56 -4.77 -3.01 10.89
N MET A 57 -4.93 -3.68 9.75
CA MET A 57 -6.12 -4.52 9.48
C MET A 57 -6.21 -5.74 10.41
N LEU A 58 -5.09 -6.36 10.75
CA LEU A 58 -5.07 -7.47 11.72
C LEU A 58 -5.47 -7.00 13.12
N LEU A 59 -5.02 -5.82 13.54
CA LEU A 59 -5.46 -5.20 14.79
C LEU A 59 -6.95 -4.91 14.77
N MET A 60 -7.48 -4.39 13.67
CA MET A 60 -8.92 -4.18 13.52
C MET A 60 -9.69 -5.50 13.63
N ALA A 61 -9.28 -6.54 12.90
CA ALA A 61 -9.90 -7.86 12.95
C ALA A 61 -9.90 -8.45 14.37
N TYR A 62 -8.79 -8.30 15.10
CA TYR A 62 -8.71 -8.72 16.50
C TYR A 62 -9.68 -7.98 17.40
N ASN A 63 -9.75 -6.64 17.28
CA ASN A 63 -10.67 -5.83 18.06
C ASN A 63 -12.13 -6.19 17.76
N THR A 64 -12.50 -6.32 16.48
CA THR A 64 -13.85 -6.74 16.07
C THR A 64 -14.18 -8.13 16.62
N TRP A 65 -13.27 -9.10 16.52
CA TRP A 65 -13.50 -10.44 17.06
C TRP A 65 -13.72 -10.43 18.57
N ARG A 66 -12.95 -9.63 19.32
CA ARG A 66 -13.14 -9.46 20.76
C ARG A 66 -14.51 -8.86 21.08
N THR A 67 -14.91 -7.80 20.38
CA THR A 67 -16.22 -7.15 20.57
C THR A 67 -17.37 -8.11 20.28
N VAL A 68 -17.32 -8.83 19.15
CA VAL A 68 -18.35 -9.80 18.76
C VAL A 68 -18.48 -10.93 19.78
N ARG A 69 -17.37 -11.37 20.38
CA ARG A 69 -17.39 -12.47 21.35
C ARG A 69 -17.87 -12.07 22.74
N VAL A 70 -17.74 -10.79 23.10
CA VAL A 70 -18.20 -10.24 24.38
C VAL A 70 -19.65 -9.76 24.29
N ALA A 71 -20.16 -9.51 23.08
CA ALA A 71 -21.53 -9.05 22.87
C ALA A 71 -22.55 -10.09 23.39
N ASP A 72 -23.28 -9.71 24.44
CA ASP A 72 -24.35 -10.54 24.98
C ASP A 72 -25.60 -10.42 24.09
N SER A 73 -25.84 -11.48 23.33
CA SER A 73 -26.96 -11.59 22.39
C SER A 73 -28.34 -11.36 23.04
N ARG A 74 -28.50 -11.62 24.34
CA ARG A 74 -29.78 -11.41 25.05
C ARG A 74 -30.12 -9.93 25.24
N LEU A 75 -29.13 -9.11 25.59
CA LEU A 75 -29.29 -7.65 25.75
C LEU A 75 -29.48 -6.96 24.40
N ALA A 76 -28.73 -7.40 23.39
CA ALA A 76 -28.90 -6.88 22.02
C ALA A 76 -30.31 -7.12 21.47
N LEU A 77 -30.91 -8.28 21.76
CA LEU A 77 -32.28 -8.59 21.37
C LEU A 77 -33.34 -7.85 22.21
N SER A 78 -33.07 -7.55 23.49
CA SER A 78 -34.00 -6.75 24.29
C SER A 78 -34.03 -5.30 23.83
N ASP A 79 -32.87 -4.71 23.51
CA ASP A 79 -32.78 -3.34 23.01
C ASP A 79 -33.43 -3.20 21.63
N ALA A 80 -33.23 -4.19 20.74
CA ALA A 80 -33.86 -4.22 19.42
C ALA A 80 -35.39 -4.42 19.46
N ARG A 81 -35.95 -4.88 20.58
CA ARG A 81 -37.40 -5.05 20.76
C ARG A 81 -38.09 -3.81 21.32
N ILE A 82 -37.32 -2.87 21.87
CA ILE A 82 -37.79 -1.62 22.47
C ILE A 82 -37.71 -0.45 21.47
N ALA A 83 -36.87 -0.58 20.43
CA ALA A 83 -36.80 0.32 19.26
C ALA A 83 -37.87 -0.01 18.21
#